data_AF-A0A970E9G1-F1
#
_entry.id   AF-A0A970E9G1-F1
#
_cell.length_a   1.000
_cell.length_b   1.000
_cell.length_c   1.000
_cell.angle_alpha   90.00
_cell.angle_beta   90.00
_cell.angle_gamma   90.00
#
_symmetry.space_group_name_H-M   'P 1'
#
loop_
_entity.id
_entity.type
_entity.pdbx_description
1 polymer ?
#
loop_
_entity_poly.entity_id
_entity_poly.type
_entity_poly.pdbx_seq_one_letter_code
_entity_poly.pdbx_strand_id
1 'polypeptide(L)'
;MKMLWFEIEDNEKNKNDIIHPLRALIELPGLYEDYDGNIIVNDISLGYYFNTDMEEVREFDMTEVKEGKAVPVWRINANVGKIYINAYNGTVEKKQKIVQNISSMV
;
A
#
# COMPACT_ATOMS: atom_id res chain seq x y z
N MET A 1 25.42 -0.70 9.95
CA MET A 1 24.24 -0.76 9.07
C MET A 1 24.17 -2.17 8.50
N LYS A 2 23.13 -2.94 8.82
CA LYS A 2 22.90 -4.25 8.19
C LYS A 2 21.98 -4.01 6.98
N MET A 3 22.39 -4.41 5.79
CA MET A 3 21.52 -4.40 4.60
C MET A 3 20.73 -5.70 4.60
N LEU A 4 19.42 -5.60 4.37
CA LEU A 4 18.54 -6.75 4.19
C LEU A 4 18.25 -6.89 2.70
N TRP A 5 18.66 -8.00 2.10
CA TRP A 5 18.41 -8.33 0.69
C TRP A 5 17.52 -9.57 0.66
N PHE A 6 16.42 -9.50 -0.08
CA PHE A 6 15.57 -10.66 -0.33
C PHE A 6 15.99 -11.34 -1.62
N GLU A 7 16.08 -12.66 -1.60
CA GLU A 7 16.19 -13.48 -2.80
C GLU A 7 14.78 -13.83 -3.30
N ILE A 8 14.64 -13.97 -4.61
CA ILE A 8 13.37 -14.38 -5.20
C ILE A 8 13.29 -15.91 -5.10
N GLU A 9 12.45 -16.41 -4.22
CA GLU A 9 12.23 -17.86 -4.06
C GLU A 9 11.17 -18.40 -5.03
N ASP A 10 10.10 -17.64 -5.26
CA ASP A 10 9.04 -17.98 -6.21
C ASP A 10 8.66 -16.76 -7.06
N ASN A 11 8.61 -16.99 -8.37
CA ASN A 11 8.05 -16.07 -9.35
C ASN A 11 6.80 -16.74 -9.90
N GLU A 12 5.63 -16.41 -9.35
CA GLU A 12 4.34 -16.82 -9.92
C GLU A 12 4.37 -16.50 -11.44
N LYS A 13 4.48 -17.54 -12.28
CA LYS A 13 4.70 -17.40 -13.72
C LYS A 13 3.46 -16.90 -14.48
N ASN A 14 2.35 -16.75 -13.77
CA ASN A 14 1.09 -16.29 -14.34
C ASN A 14 1.12 -14.77 -14.42
N LYS A 15 1.40 -14.26 -15.62
CA LYS A 15 1.10 -12.87 -15.96
C LYS A 15 -0.41 -12.69 -15.95
N ASN A 16 -0.96 -12.35 -14.80
CA ASN A 16 -2.33 -11.91 -14.70
C ASN A 16 -2.43 -10.51 -15.29
N ASP A 17 -3.50 -10.24 -16.04
CA ASP A 17 -3.81 -8.88 -16.46
C ASP A 17 -3.99 -8.00 -15.22
N ILE A 18 -3.38 -6.82 -15.26
CA ILE A 18 -3.57 -5.81 -14.22
C ILE A 18 -4.72 -4.89 -14.58
N ILE A 19 -5.47 -4.44 -13.58
CA ILE A 19 -6.53 -3.47 -13.74
C ILE A 19 -5.98 -2.13 -14.20
N HIS A 20 -6.78 -1.37 -14.96
CA HIS A 20 -6.44 -0.01 -15.36
C HIS A 20 -6.38 0.93 -14.13
N PRO A 21 -5.47 1.92 -14.06
CA PRO A 21 -5.37 2.85 -12.93
C PRO A 21 -6.68 3.58 -12.60
N LEU A 22 -7.49 3.88 -13.63
CA LEU A 22 -8.82 4.48 -13.42
C LEU A 22 -9.77 3.57 -12.61
N ARG A 23 -9.67 2.25 -12.76
CA ARG A 23 -10.48 1.31 -11.96
C ARG A 23 -10.06 1.36 -10.49
N ALA A 24 -8.77 1.49 -10.21
CA ALA A 24 -8.28 1.67 -8.85
C ALA A 24 -8.77 3.00 -8.23
N LEU A 25 -8.87 4.08 -9.01
CA LEU A 25 -9.37 5.37 -8.51
C LEU A 25 -10.86 5.33 -8.12
N ILE A 26 -11.67 4.49 -8.77
CA ILE A 26 -13.11 4.38 -8.48
C ILE A 26 -13.38 3.84 -7.07
N GLU A 27 -12.41 3.14 -6.46
CA GLU A 27 -12.54 2.63 -5.08
C GLU A 27 -12.40 3.74 -4.02
N LEU A 28 -11.82 4.90 -4.37
CA LEU A 28 -11.51 5.96 -3.40
C LEU A 28 -12.72 6.48 -2.61
N PRO A 29 -13.88 6.77 -3.22
CA PRO A 29 -15.03 7.31 -2.49
C PRO A 29 -15.49 6.37 -1.36
N GLY A 30 -15.57 5.06 -1.63
CA GLY A 30 -15.97 4.05 -0.64
C GLY A 30 -14.97 3.92 0.52
N LEU A 31 -13.69 4.21 0.28
CA LEU A 31 -12.66 4.16 1.32
C LEU A 31 -12.68 5.36 2.27
N TYR A 32 -13.39 6.43 1.91
CA TYR A 32 -13.40 7.70 2.62
C TYR A 32 -14.83 8.24 2.75
N GLU A 33 -15.82 7.36 2.91
CA GLU A 33 -17.22 7.75 3.10
C GLU A 33 -17.41 8.72 4.28
N ASP A 34 -16.61 8.58 5.33
CA ASP A 34 -16.64 9.44 6.52
C ASP A 34 -15.78 10.72 6.40
N TYR A 35 -15.16 10.98 5.24
CA TYR A 35 -14.32 12.15 5.03
C TYR A 35 -15.09 13.27 4.33
N ASP A 36 -15.39 14.33 5.09
CA ASP A 36 -16.20 15.48 4.62
C ASP A 36 -15.43 16.46 3.70
N GLY A 37 -14.18 16.14 3.34
CA GLY A 37 -13.32 17.01 2.54
C GLY A 37 -13.14 16.53 1.09
N ASN A 38 -12.55 17.39 0.25
CA ASN A 38 -12.13 16.99 -1.09
C ASN A 38 -10.91 16.05 -1.01
N ILE A 39 -11.00 14.91 -1.67
CA ILE A 39 -9.88 13.99 -1.87
C ILE A 39 -9.11 14.46 -3.10
N ILE A 40 -7.89 14.96 -2.89
CA ILE A 40 -7.00 15.42 -3.95
C ILE A 40 -5.97 14.33 -4.21
N VAL A 41 -6.03 13.72 -5.39
CA VAL A 41 -5.05 12.74 -5.85
C VAL A 41 -3.88 13.47 -6.50
N ASN A 42 -2.68 13.27 -5.95
CA ASN A 42 -1.45 13.91 -6.43
C ASN A 42 -0.67 13.02 -7.41
N ASP A 43 -0.72 11.71 -7.24
CA ASP A 43 0.02 10.73 -8.06
C ASP A 43 -0.67 9.36 -8.01
N ILE A 44 -0.59 8.63 -9.12
CA ILE A 44 -0.94 7.22 -9.23
C ILE A 44 0.13 6.49 -10.03
N SER A 45 0.73 5.47 -9.43
CA SER A 45 1.86 4.76 -10.02
C SER A 45 1.76 3.26 -9.79
N LEU A 46 2.13 2.46 -10.79
CA LEU A 46 2.30 1.02 -10.62
C LEU A 46 3.59 0.75 -9.82
N GLY A 47 3.51 -0.15 -8.85
CA GLY A 47 4.67 -0.60 -8.08
C GLY A 47 4.38 -1.92 -7.38
N TYR A 48 5.25 -2.30 -6.45
CA TYR A 48 5.04 -3.46 -5.60
C TYR A 48 4.87 -3.02 -4.14
N TYR A 49 3.85 -3.56 -3.48
CA TYR A 49 3.74 -3.53 -2.03
C TYR A 49 4.34 -4.81 -1.49
N PHE A 50 5.34 -4.69 -0.62
CA PHE A 50 5.95 -5.83 0.03
C PHE A 50 5.21 -6.07 1.35
N ASN A 51 4.36 -7.09 1.37
CA ASN A 51 3.64 -7.47 2.57
C ASN A 51 4.54 -8.33 3.46
N THR A 52 4.92 -7.78 4.61
CA THR A 52 5.73 -8.43 5.65
C THR A 52 4.90 -8.96 6.82
N ASP A 53 3.58 -8.79 6.79
CA ASP A 53 2.67 -9.18 7.88
C ASP A 53 2.39 -10.70 7.89
N MET A 54 3.44 -11.52 7.77
CA MET A 54 3.38 -12.95 8.01
C MET A 54 3.49 -13.22 9.51
N GLU A 55 2.34 -13.16 10.20
CA GLU A 55 2.01 -13.55 11.60
C GLU A 55 2.94 -13.22 12.79
N GLU A 56 4.21 -12.83 12.63
CA GLU A 56 5.16 -12.78 13.76
C GLU A 56 6.00 -11.49 13.88
N VAL A 57 5.96 -10.56 12.91
CA VAL A 57 6.84 -9.37 12.98
C VAL A 57 6.06 -8.16 13.50
N ARG A 58 6.24 -7.84 14.79
CA ARG A 58 5.82 -6.54 15.34
C ARG A 58 6.50 -5.42 14.53
N GLU A 59 5.75 -4.35 14.23
CA GLU A 59 6.07 -3.21 13.33
C GLU A 59 7.46 -2.53 13.48
N PHE A 60 8.31 -2.96 14.41
CA PHE A 60 9.59 -2.32 14.75
C PHE A 60 10.83 -3.20 14.66
N ASP A 61 10.75 -4.47 14.26
CA ASP A 61 11.96 -5.29 14.09
C ASP A 61 12.08 -5.94 12.70
N MET A 62 12.50 -5.14 11.72
CA MET A 62 12.84 -5.62 10.36
C MET A 62 13.96 -6.67 10.35
N THR A 63 14.60 -6.97 11.49
CA THR A 63 15.64 -7.99 11.59
C THR A 63 15.09 -9.42 11.63
N GLU A 64 13.77 -9.61 11.80
CA GLU A 64 13.13 -10.94 11.90
C GLU A 64 12.30 -11.34 10.67
N VAL A 65 12.19 -10.49 9.64
CA VAL A 65 11.44 -10.81 8.42
C VAL A 65 12.17 -11.90 7.63
N LYS A 66 11.67 -13.15 7.73
CA LYS A 66 12.23 -14.32 7.03
C LYS A 66 11.76 -14.42 5.58
N GLU A 67 10.52 -14.00 5.33
CA GLU A 67 9.85 -14.07 4.03
C GLU A 67 8.82 -12.93 3.91
N GLY A 68 8.42 -12.63 2.69
CA GLY A 68 7.42 -11.61 2.40
C GLY A 68 6.89 -11.76 0.98
N LYS A 69 5.63 -11.36 0.76
CA LYS A 69 5.01 -11.44 -0.58
C LYS A 69 5.01 -10.06 -1.23
N ALA A 70 5.65 -9.96 -2.39
CA ALA A 70 5.54 -8.79 -3.25
C ALA A 70 4.25 -8.86 -4.07
N VAL A 71 3.35 -7.91 -3.87
CA VAL A 71 2.08 -7.81 -4.60
C VAL A 71 2.12 -6.56 -5.49
N PRO A 72 1.83 -6.67 -6.81
CA PRO A 72 1.75 -5.48 -7.64
C PRO A 72 0.53 -4.64 -7.23
N VAL A 73 0.72 -3.34 -7.13
CA VAL A 73 -0.28 -2.39 -6.65
C VAL A 73 -0.29 -1.11 -7.46
N TRP A 74 -1.47 -0.51 -7.56
CA TRP A 74 -1.61 0.92 -7.82
C TRP A 74 -1.41 1.67 -6.50
N ARG A 75 -0.27 2.33 -6.38
CA ARG A 75 -0.01 3.26 -5.27
C ARG A 75 -0.64 4.61 -5.62
N ILE A 76 -1.59 5.03 -4.81
CA ILE A 76 -2.30 6.30 -4.93
C ILE A 76 -1.82 7.20 -3.78
N ASN A 77 -1.21 8.33 -4.14
CA ASN A 77 -0.82 9.37 -3.21
C ASN A 77 -1.89 10.46 -3.21
N ALA A 78 -2.56 10.67 -2.09
CA ALA A 78 -3.58 11.70 -1.93
C ALA A 78 -3.30 12.59 -0.71
N ASN A 79 -3.99 13.73 -0.62
CA ASN A 79 -3.93 14.63 0.55
C ASN A 79 -4.32 13.96 1.87
N VAL A 80 -5.10 12.88 1.82
CA VAL A 80 -5.55 12.11 3.00
C VAL A 80 -4.61 10.97 3.38
N GLY A 81 -3.62 10.64 2.53
CA GLY A 81 -2.72 9.53 2.76
C GLY A 81 -2.30 8.76 1.52
N LYS A 82 -1.68 7.60 1.75
CA LYS A 82 -1.28 6.65 0.71
C LYS A 82 -2.19 5.44 0.73
N ILE A 83 -2.61 5.00 -0.45
CA ILE A 83 -3.49 3.85 -0.61
C ILE A 83 -2.82 2.91 -1.61
N TYR A 84 -2.82 1.63 -1.29
CA TYR A 84 -2.22 0.58 -2.09
C TYR A 84 -3.34 -0.36 -2.51
N ILE A 85 -3.69 -0.32 -3.79
CA ILE A 85 -4.75 -1.15 -4.38
C ILE A 85 -4.10 -2.25 -5.19
N ASN A 86 -4.43 -3.51 -4.88
CA ASN A 86 -3.95 -4.68 -5.59
C ASN A 86 -4.27 -4.58 -7.09
N ALA A 87 -3.22 -4.65 -7.91
CA ALA A 87 -3.33 -4.44 -9.35
C ALA A 87 -4.04 -5.61 -10.05
N TYR A 88 -4.16 -6.79 -9.44
CA TYR A 88 -4.84 -7.93 -10.05
C TYR A 88 -6.36 -7.93 -9.82
N ASN A 89 -6.81 -7.52 -8.64
CA ASN A 89 -8.22 -7.70 -8.24
C ASN A 89 -8.92 -6.41 -7.77
N GLY A 90 -8.19 -5.32 -7.54
CA GLY A 90 -8.75 -4.05 -7.06
C GLY A 90 -9.00 -3.97 -5.55
N THR A 91 -8.59 -4.97 -4.76
CA THR A 91 -8.74 -4.92 -3.30
C THR A 91 -7.70 -4.00 -2.66
N VAL A 92 -8.03 -3.40 -1.51
CA VAL A 92 -7.07 -2.57 -0.77
C VAL A 92 -6.12 -3.44 0.03
N GLU A 93 -4.83 -3.33 -0.26
CA GLU A 93 -3.75 -4.01 0.50
C GLU A 93 -3.39 -3.21 1.76
N LYS A 94 -3.30 -1.88 1.64
CA LYS A 94 -2.98 -1.00 2.77
C LYS A 94 -3.53 0.41 2.57
N LYS A 95 -3.94 1.02 3.67
CA LYS A 95 -4.27 2.44 3.78
C LYS A 95 -3.40 3.07 4.87
N GLN A 96 -2.56 4.01 4.49
CA GLN A 96 -1.71 4.77 5.41
C GLN A 96 -2.25 6.20 5.49
N LYS A 97 -2.90 6.53 6.60
CA LYS A 97 -3.41 7.89 6.86
C LYS A 97 -2.26 8.82 7.22
N ILE A 98 -2.33 10.07 6.78
CA ILE A 98 -1.46 11.11 7.35
C ILE A 98 -2.01 11.43 8.74
N VAL A 99 -1.29 11.02 9.79
CA VAL A 99 -1.58 11.47 11.16
C VAL A 99 -1.09 12.91 11.25
N GLN A 100 -2.00 13.88 11.35
CA GLN A 100 -1.62 15.22 11.74
C GLN A 100 -1.22 15.17 13.21
N ASN A 101 0.07 15.34 13.50
CA ASN A 101 0.51 15.64 14.86
C ASN A 101 -0.09 16.99 15.26
N ILE A 102 -1.19 16.95 16.02
CA ILE A 102 -1.63 18.12 16.78
C ILE A 102 -0.64 18.25 17.95
N SER A 103 0.55 18.79 17.67
CA SER A 103 1.43 19.27 18.73
C SER A 103 0.80 20.55 19.28
N SER A 104 0.01 20.37 20.34
CA SER A 104 -0.33 21.34 21.38
C SER A 104 0.04 22.80 21.10
N MET A 105 -0.92 23.57 20.59
CA MET A 105 -1.08 24.97 20.99
C MET A 105 -2.02 25.00 22.21
N VAL A 106 -1.52 24.58 23.38
CA VAL A 106 -2.01 24.99 24.70
C VAL A 106 -0.81 24.99 25.64
#